data_AF-T0YBY0-F1
#
_entry.id   AF-T0YBY0-F1
#
_cell.length_a   1.000
_cell.length_b   1.000
_cell.length_c   1.000
_cell.angle_alpha   90.00
_cell.angle_beta   90.00
_cell.angle_gamma   90.00
#
_symmetry.space_group_name_H-M   'P 1'
#
loop_
_entity.id
_entity.type
_entity.pdbx_description
1 polymer ?
#
loop_
_entity_poly.entity_id
_entity_poly.type
_entity_poly.pdbx_seq_one_letter_code
_entity_poly.pdbx_strand_id
1 'polypeptide(L)'
;VGCDGDTAAFAVETLRRWWTGVGKTRYPKSKRLLVCADAGGSNGYRVRLWKRELALLATETGLAITVCHFPPGTSKWNRIEHRLFAHITMNWRGRPLTSHEVVIELIGATTTRAGLTVHAEADTNTYPRKIKISDAEMAVVARQIKPDHSTANGTTPSGPAKRTTKV
;
A
#
# COMPACT_ATOMS: atom_id res chain seq x y z
N VAL A 1 -0.79 3.19 -11.37
CA VAL A 1 0.57 3.05 -11.90
C VAL A 1 1.12 4.45 -12.08
N GLY A 2 2.10 4.83 -11.26
CA GLY A 2 2.68 6.17 -11.31
C GLY A 2 3.64 6.32 -12.49
N CYS A 3 3.76 7.54 -13.01
CA CYS A 3 4.72 7.88 -14.08
C CYS A 3 5.98 8.60 -13.55
N ASP A 4 6.11 8.77 -12.24
CA ASP A 4 7.12 9.62 -11.62
C ASP A 4 7.93 8.91 -10.50
N GLY A 5 8.28 9.61 -9.41
CA GLY A 5 9.08 9.04 -8.34
C GLY A 5 8.29 8.16 -7.36
N ASP A 6 8.94 7.07 -6.92
CA ASP A 6 8.52 6.36 -5.72
C ASP A 6 8.66 7.27 -4.48
N THR A 7 7.55 7.88 -4.08
CA THR A 7 7.46 8.80 -2.93
C THR A 7 6.41 8.33 -1.95
N ALA A 8 6.55 8.72 -0.69
CA ALA A 8 5.55 8.43 0.33
C ALA A 8 4.18 9.02 0.00
N ALA A 9 4.13 10.17 -0.70
CA ALA A 9 2.88 10.77 -1.16
C ALA A 9 2.20 9.89 -2.21
N PHE A 10 2.95 9.37 -3.19
CA PHE A 10 2.44 8.41 -4.17
C PHE A 10 1.92 7.12 -3.51
N ALA A 11 2.68 6.58 -2.55
CA ALA A 11 2.28 5.38 -1.82
C ALA A 11 0.95 5.57 -1.06
N VAL A 12 0.77 6.72 -0.39
CA VAL A 12 -0.49 7.03 0.30
C VAL A 12 -1.61 7.37 -0.66
N GLU A 13 -1.35 8.03 -1.79
CA GLU A 13 -2.38 8.25 -2.82
C GLU A 13 -2.90 6.94 -3.39
N THR A 14 -2.03 5.92 -3.53
CA THR A 14 -2.47 4.58 -3.93
C THR A 14 -3.48 3.99 -2.93
N LEU A 15 -3.26 4.18 -1.62
CA LEU A 15 -4.22 3.78 -0.58
C LEU A 15 -5.52 4.61 -0.64
N ARG A 16 -5.40 5.92 -0.87
CA ARG A 16 -6.54 6.85 -1.00
C ARG A 16 -7.44 6.46 -2.17
N ARG A 17 -6.87 6.25 -3.35
CA ARG A 17 -7.59 5.82 -4.56
C ARG A 17 -8.27 4.48 -4.35
N TRP A 18 -7.57 3.51 -3.75
CA TRP A 18 -8.18 2.23 -3.42
C TRP A 18 -9.38 2.40 -2.48
N TRP A 19 -9.25 3.19 -1.42
CA TRP A 19 -10.35 3.42 -0.48
C TRP A 19 -11.55 4.09 -1.16
N THR A 20 -11.32 5.12 -1.96
CA THR A 20 -12.37 5.86 -2.65
C THR A 20 -13.06 5.03 -3.73
N GLY A 21 -12.29 4.30 -4.56
CA GLY A 21 -12.83 3.53 -5.67
C GLY A 21 -13.43 2.18 -5.28
N VAL A 22 -12.90 1.52 -4.25
CA VAL A 22 -13.28 0.14 -3.88
C VAL A 22 -13.60 0.01 -2.39
N GLY A 23 -12.69 0.48 -1.53
CA GLY A 23 -12.71 0.19 -0.11
C GLY A 23 -13.97 0.67 0.60
N LYS A 24 -14.39 1.92 0.37
CA LYS A 24 -15.54 2.54 1.01
C LYS A 24 -16.85 1.83 0.67
N THR A 25 -17.04 1.48 -0.61
CA THR A 25 -18.24 0.77 -1.08
C THR A 25 -18.26 -0.67 -0.60
N ARG A 26 -17.11 -1.35 -0.65
CA ARG A 26 -17.00 -2.76 -0.25
C ARG A 26 -17.05 -2.95 1.27
N TYR A 27 -16.59 -1.96 2.04
CA TYR A 27 -16.50 -2.01 3.50
C TYR A 27 -17.11 -0.76 4.16
N PRO A 28 -18.42 -0.49 3.97
CA PRO A 28 -19.05 0.78 4.34
C PRO A 28 -19.08 1.05 5.85
N LYS A 29 -19.00 -0.01 6.66
CA LYS A 29 -18.99 0.08 8.13
C LYS A 29 -17.58 0.07 8.71
N SER A 30 -16.53 -0.01 7.89
CA SER A 30 -15.17 -0.07 8.41
C SER A 30 -14.77 1.25 9.08
N LYS A 31 -14.16 1.11 10.26
CA LYS A 31 -13.56 2.23 11.01
C LYS A 31 -12.04 2.08 11.14
N ARG A 32 -11.49 1.00 10.60
CA ARG A 32 -10.07 0.63 10.75
C ARG A 32 -9.53 0.09 9.43
N LEU A 33 -8.27 0.40 9.14
CA LEU A 33 -7.54 -0.10 7.99
C LEU A 33 -6.22 -0.69 8.48
N LEU A 34 -5.93 -1.94 8.10
CA LEU A 34 -4.62 -2.55 8.33
C LEU A 34 -3.83 -2.54 7.02
N VAL A 35 -2.66 -1.89 7.04
CA VAL A 35 -1.72 -1.83 5.93
C VAL A 35 -0.51 -2.69 6.28
N CYS A 36 -0.20 -3.67 5.44
CA CYS A 36 1.02 -4.47 5.56
C CYS A 36 2.08 -3.95 4.58
N ALA A 37 3.15 -3.35 5.09
CA ALA A 37 4.19 -2.70 4.30
C ALA A 37 5.53 -3.43 4.42
N ASP A 38 6.31 -3.46 3.35
CA ASP A 38 7.66 -4.07 3.29
C ASP A 38 8.75 -3.21 3.97
N ALA A 39 8.41 -1.97 4.37
CA ALA A 39 9.27 -1.03 5.07
C ALA A 39 10.42 -0.44 4.25
N GLY A 40 10.40 -0.64 2.93
CA GLY A 40 11.38 -0.10 1.99
C GLY A 40 10.97 1.27 1.44
N GLY A 41 11.94 2.02 0.92
CA GLY A 41 11.70 3.20 0.08
C GLY A 41 10.67 4.18 0.67
N SER A 42 9.58 4.41 -0.07
CA SER A 42 8.51 5.36 0.23
C SER A 42 7.63 5.02 1.43
N ASN A 43 7.54 3.76 1.84
CA ASN A 43 6.65 3.31 2.93
C ASN A 43 7.39 2.97 4.23
N GLY A 44 8.68 3.29 4.30
CA GLY A 44 9.54 2.95 5.44
C GLY A 44 9.10 3.60 6.75
N TYR A 45 9.18 2.85 7.86
CA TYR A 45 8.75 3.30 9.19
C TYR A 45 9.54 4.53 9.73
N ARG A 46 10.71 4.82 9.18
CA ARG A 46 11.53 6.02 9.52
C ARG A 46 11.18 7.24 8.66
N VAL A 47 10.44 7.06 7.57
CA VAL A 47 10.13 8.12 6.61
C VAL A 47 9.08 9.05 7.23
N ARG A 48 9.47 10.30 7.45
CA ARG A 48 8.59 11.33 8.02
C ARG A 48 7.41 11.66 7.12
N LEU A 49 7.66 11.79 5.82
CA LEU A 49 6.63 12.05 4.83
C LEU A 49 5.55 10.95 4.82
N TRP A 50 5.94 9.69 4.94
CA TRP A 50 5.03 8.55 5.07
C TRP A 50 4.09 8.70 6.26
N LYS A 51 4.64 9.03 7.43
CA LYS A 51 3.85 9.28 8.64
C LYS A 51 2.87 10.45 8.48
N ARG A 52 3.34 11.55 7.89
CA ARG A 52 2.51 12.74 7.62
C ARG A 52 1.34 12.41 6.69
N GLU A 53 1.64 11.78 5.56
CA GLU A 53 0.63 11.45 4.54
C GLU A 53 -0.42 10.47 5.08
N LEU A 54 0.00 9.46 5.85
CA LEU A 54 -0.94 8.54 6.51
C LEU A 54 -1.83 9.24 7.54
N ALA A 55 -1.29 10.19 8.31
CA ALA A 55 -2.08 10.96 9.27
C ALA A 55 -3.13 11.84 8.57
N LEU A 56 -2.76 12.44 7.42
CA LEU A 56 -3.71 13.16 6.57
C LEU A 56 -4.80 12.23 6.02
N LEU A 57 -4.42 11.08 5.45
CA LEU A 57 -5.38 10.10 4.96
C LEU A 57 -6.32 9.60 6.06
N ALA A 58 -5.81 9.35 7.27
CA ALA A 58 -6.63 8.96 8.42
C ALA A 58 -7.64 10.04 8.79
N THR A 59 -7.23 11.32 8.77
CA THR A 59 -8.09 12.47 9.02
C THR A 59 -9.17 12.60 7.94
N GLU A 60 -8.80 12.52 6.66
CA GLU A 60 -9.71 12.63 5.52
C GLU A 60 -10.76 11.52 5.50
N THR A 61 -10.35 10.28 5.81
CA THR A 61 -11.22 9.11 5.71
C THR A 61 -11.98 8.79 7.00
N GLY A 62 -11.52 9.33 8.13
CA GLY A 62 -11.99 8.96 9.47
C GLY A 62 -11.61 7.53 9.87
N LEU A 63 -10.68 6.88 9.16
CA LEU A 63 -10.21 5.53 9.47
C LEU A 63 -9.06 5.57 10.48
N ALA A 64 -9.10 4.68 11.47
CA ALA A 64 -7.92 4.36 12.24
C ALA A 64 -7.00 3.43 11.43
N ILE A 65 -5.90 3.97 10.90
CA ILE A 65 -4.94 3.23 10.09
C ILE A 65 -3.88 2.60 11.01
N THR A 66 -3.69 1.29 10.90
CA THR A 66 -2.62 0.54 11.53
C THR A 66 -1.66 0.07 10.44
N VAL A 67 -0.37 0.32 10.63
CA VAL A 67 0.67 -0.13 9.69
C VAL A 67 1.53 -1.19 10.38
N CYS A 68 1.63 -2.35 9.75
CA CYS A 68 2.53 -3.41 10.16
C CYS A 68 3.63 -3.54 9.12
N HIS A 69 4.87 -3.33 9.56
CA HIS A 69 6.06 -3.48 8.72
C HIS A 69 6.59 -4.91 8.82
N PHE A 70 6.88 -5.50 7.67
CA PHE A 70 7.58 -6.79 7.60
C PHE A 70 9.04 -6.64 8.09
N PRO A 71 9.61 -7.67 8.77
CA PRO A 71 11.03 -7.69 9.06
C PRO A 71 11.88 -7.67 7.78
N PRO A 72 13.14 -7.19 7.84
CA PRO A 72 14.05 -7.28 6.72
C PRO A 72 14.21 -8.73 6.21
N GLY A 73 14.25 -8.90 4.88
CA GLY A 73 14.50 -10.21 4.25
C GLY A 73 13.29 -11.15 4.17
N THR A 74 12.07 -10.68 4.43
CA THR A 74 10.86 -11.54 4.40
C THR A 74 10.00 -11.38 3.15
N SER A 75 10.52 -10.81 2.06
CA SER A 75 9.82 -10.69 0.76
C SER A 75 9.25 -12.04 0.30
N LYS A 76 10.05 -13.11 0.42
CA LYS A 76 9.63 -14.50 0.17
C LYS A 76 8.33 -14.92 0.89
N TRP A 77 7.98 -14.31 2.02
CA TRP A 77 6.78 -14.66 2.77
C TRP A 77 5.61 -13.70 2.51
N ASN A 78 5.85 -12.63 1.76
CA ASN A 78 4.82 -11.69 1.36
C ASN A 78 3.89 -12.32 0.32
N ARG A 79 2.63 -12.53 0.70
CA ARG A 79 1.63 -13.17 -0.17
C ARG A 79 1.41 -12.43 -1.48
N ILE A 80 1.59 -11.10 -1.50
CA ILE A 80 1.36 -10.31 -2.73
C ILE A 80 2.38 -10.66 -3.81
N GLU A 81 3.62 -10.98 -3.42
CA GLU A 81 4.68 -11.38 -4.36
C GLU A 81 4.30 -12.66 -5.10
N HIS A 82 3.75 -13.63 -4.38
CA HIS A 82 3.36 -14.93 -4.95
C HIS A 82 2.00 -14.90 -5.64
N ARG A 83 1.04 -14.13 -5.13
CA ARG A 83 -0.34 -14.15 -5.60
C ARG A 83 -0.65 -13.12 -6.67
N LEU A 84 0.16 -12.07 -6.81
CA LEU A 84 -0.05 -11.00 -7.78
C LEU A 84 1.18 -10.80 -8.65
N PHE A 85 2.32 -10.43 -8.07
CA PHE A 85 3.48 -10.02 -8.86
C PHE A 85 4.04 -11.13 -9.73
N ALA A 86 4.13 -12.37 -9.23
CA ALA A 86 4.53 -13.51 -10.05
C ALA A 86 3.67 -13.67 -11.31
N HIS A 87 2.35 -13.47 -11.21
CA HIS A 87 1.44 -13.56 -12.36
C HIS A 87 1.58 -12.38 -13.32
N ILE A 88 1.80 -11.17 -12.81
CA ILE A 88 2.10 -10.00 -13.64
C ILE A 88 3.38 -10.24 -14.45
N THR A 89 4.46 -10.69 -13.80
CA THR A 89 5.73 -11.01 -14.47
C THR A 89 5.57 -12.10 -15.53
N MET A 90 4.79 -13.15 -15.25
CA MET A 90 4.49 -14.18 -16.25
C MET A 90 3.70 -13.61 -17.44
N ASN A 91 2.76 -12.70 -17.21
CA ASN A 91 1.99 -12.05 -18.27
C ASN A 91 2.84 -11.13 -19.17
N TRP A 92 3.92 -10.58 -18.63
CA TRP A 92 4.87 -9.72 -19.36
C TRP A 92 5.89 -10.51 -20.19
N ARG A 93 6.00 -11.83 -19.99
CA ARG A 93 7.06 -12.64 -20.60
C ARG A 93 7.02 -12.51 -22.13
N GLY A 94 8.12 -12.02 -22.70
CA GLY A 94 8.28 -11.86 -24.15
C GLY A 94 7.52 -10.67 -24.74
N ARG A 95 6.97 -9.76 -23.92
CA ARG A 95 6.29 -8.54 -24.36
C ARG A 95 7.12 -7.32 -23.97
N PRO A 96 7.57 -6.49 -24.93
CA PRO A 96 8.34 -5.30 -24.61
C PRO A 96 7.46 -4.25 -23.94
N LEU A 97 7.97 -3.61 -22.87
CA LEU A 97 7.30 -2.54 -22.14
C LEU A 97 7.61 -1.19 -22.82
N THR A 98 6.96 -0.92 -23.95
CA THR A 98 7.33 0.20 -24.85
C THR A 98 6.72 1.54 -24.46
N SER A 99 5.64 1.56 -23.66
CA SER A 99 5.01 2.79 -23.17
C SER A 99 4.36 2.58 -21.80
N HIS A 100 3.98 3.67 -21.14
CA HIS A 100 3.25 3.60 -19.86
C HIS A 100 1.91 2.88 -20.05
N GLU A 101 1.17 3.20 -21.11
CA GLU A 101 -0.11 2.58 -21.46
C GLU A 101 0.06 1.07 -21.63
N VAL A 102 1.10 0.63 -22.35
CA VAL A 102 1.42 -0.79 -22.50
C VAL A 102 1.66 -1.45 -21.14
N VAL A 103 2.36 -0.79 -20.21
CA VAL A 103 2.54 -1.30 -18.84
C VAL A 103 1.21 -1.45 -18.11
N ILE A 104 0.32 -0.45 -18.16
CA ILE A 104 -0.99 -0.51 -17.51
C ILE A 104 -1.83 -1.65 -18.09
N GLU A 105 -1.94 -1.72 -19.42
CA GLU A 105 -2.70 -2.74 -20.12
C GLU A 105 -2.20 -4.14 -19.78
N LEU A 106 -0.88 -4.33 -19.74
CA LEU A 106 -0.26 -5.59 -19.37
C LEU A 106 -0.53 -6.00 -17.92
N ILE A 107 -0.53 -5.05 -16.98
CA ILE A 107 -0.88 -5.34 -15.58
C ILE A 107 -2.37 -5.71 -15.51
N GLY A 108 -3.26 -4.89 -16.09
CA GLY A 108 -4.70 -5.11 -16.07
C GLY A 108 -5.16 -6.39 -16.78
N ALA A 109 -4.42 -6.82 -17.80
CA ALA A 109 -4.69 -8.08 -18.50
C ALA A 109 -4.33 -9.34 -17.67
N THR A 110 -3.72 -9.18 -16.50
CA THR A 110 -3.30 -10.32 -15.67
C THR A 110 -4.52 -11.04 -15.09
N THR A 111 -4.73 -12.28 -15.51
CA THR A 111 -5.78 -13.17 -14.98
C THR A 111 -5.23 -14.56 -14.67
N THR A 112 -5.91 -15.32 -13.82
CA THR A 112 -5.53 -16.72 -13.55
C THR A 112 -6.74 -17.65 -13.59
N ARG A 113 -6.51 -18.95 -13.85
CA ARG A 113 -7.55 -19.99 -13.76
C ARG A 113 -8.18 -20.10 -12.37
N ALA A 114 -7.47 -19.67 -11.32
CA ALA A 114 -7.97 -19.63 -9.95
C ALA A 114 -8.83 -18.38 -9.65
N GLY A 115 -9.12 -17.54 -10.66
CA GLY A 115 -10.03 -16.40 -10.54
C GLY A 115 -9.39 -15.08 -10.13
N LEU A 116 -8.06 -14.94 -10.18
CA LEU A 116 -7.44 -13.62 -10.02
C LEU A 116 -7.83 -12.74 -11.23
N THR A 117 -8.31 -11.53 -10.95
CA THR A 117 -8.46 -10.44 -11.91
C THR A 117 -7.75 -9.21 -11.36
N VAL A 118 -7.02 -8.51 -12.22
CA VAL A 118 -6.24 -7.33 -11.83
C VAL A 118 -6.83 -6.10 -12.48
N HIS A 119 -7.06 -5.07 -11.68
CA HIS A 119 -7.42 -3.75 -12.17
C HIS A 119 -6.20 -2.83 -12.08
N ALA A 120 -5.87 -2.15 -13.17
CA ALA A 120 -4.74 -1.24 -13.25
C ALA A 120 -5.19 0.08 -13.88
N GLU A 121 -4.77 1.19 -13.27
CA GLU A 121 -5.07 2.54 -13.75
C GLU A 121 -3.79 3.37 -13.77
N ALA A 122 -3.72 4.33 -14.70
CA ALA A 122 -2.71 5.39 -14.65
C ALA A 122 -2.95 6.28 -13.43
N ASP A 123 -1.87 6.60 -12.72
CA ASP A 123 -1.85 7.74 -11.83
C ASP A 123 -1.02 8.84 -12.48
N THR A 124 -1.72 9.88 -12.95
CA THR A 124 -1.13 11.02 -13.68
C THR A 124 -0.80 12.20 -12.77
N ASN A 125 -0.94 12.02 -11.45
CA ASN A 125 -0.54 13.04 -10.49
C ASN A 125 0.99 13.17 -10.44
N THR A 126 1.45 14.33 -9.97
CA THR A 126 2.88 14.62 -9.77
C THR A 126 3.21 14.61 -8.29
N TYR A 127 4.26 13.86 -7.93
CA TYR A 127 4.76 13.70 -6.58
C TYR A 127 6.21 14.19 -6.47
N PRO A 128 6.43 15.45 -6.06
CA PRO A 128 7.76 16.00 -5.91
C PRO A 128 8.63 15.17 -4.97
N ARG A 129 9.85 14.88 -5.41
CA ARG A 129 10.84 14.17 -4.60
C ARG A 129 11.47 15.12 -3.57
N LYS A 130 12.09 14.53 -2.54
CA LYS A 130 12.87 15.25 -1.51
C LYS A 130 12.07 16.26 -0.68
N ILE A 131 10.75 16.08 -0.57
CA ILE A 131 9.94 16.82 0.40
C ILE A 131 10.45 16.51 1.81
N LYS A 132 10.88 17.55 2.52
CA LYS A 132 11.35 17.44 3.90
C LYS A 132 10.22 17.83 4.84
N ILE A 133 10.06 17.04 5.90
CA ILE A 133 9.12 17.37 6.98
C ILE A 133 9.93 17.88 8.17
N SER A 134 9.64 19.11 8.56
CA SER A 134 10.25 19.78 9.71
C SER A 134 9.92 19.07 11.01
N ASP A 135 10.70 19.36 12.05
CA ASP A 135 10.42 18.83 13.39
C ASP A 135 9.09 19.35 13.95
N ALA A 136 8.72 20.59 13.65
CA ALA A 136 7.45 21.19 14.05
C ALA A 136 6.26 20.44 13.43
N GLU A 137 6.30 20.19 12.12
CA GLU A 137 5.27 19.40 11.43
C GLU A 137 5.20 17.97 11.99
N MET A 138 6.36 17.34 12.23
CA MET A 138 6.39 16.01 12.82
C MET A 138 5.81 15.98 14.23
N ALA A 139 6.00 17.03 15.03
CA ALA A 139 5.42 17.11 16.36
C ALA A 139 3.89 17.17 16.32
N VAL A 140 3.30 17.81 15.30
CA VAL A 140 1.84 17.79 15.07
C VAL A 140 1.37 16.39 14.69
N VAL A 141 2.05 15.76 13.74
CA VAL A 141 1.73 14.40 13.27
C VAL A 141 1.87 13.36 14.40
N ALA A 142 2.90 13.48 15.23
CA ALA A 142 3.18 12.54 16.32
C ALA A 142 2.03 12.45 17.34
N ARG A 143 1.26 13.52 17.54
CA ARG A 143 0.07 13.52 18.43
C ARG A 143 -1.05 12.59 17.94
N GLN A 144 -1.07 12.28 16.64
CA GLN A 144 -2.05 11.40 16.03
C GLN A 144 -1.58 9.94 15.97
N ILE A 145 -0.28 9.70 16.17
CA ILE A 145 0.32 8.37 16.06
C ILE A 145 0.37 7.72 17.43
N LYS A 146 -0.22 6.53 17.52
CA LYS A 146 -0.05 5.65 18.68
C LYS A 146 1.02 4.61 18.34
N PRO A 147 2.18 4.60 19.03
CA PRO A 147 3.14 3.54 18.83
C PRO A 147 2.53 2.21 19.26
N ASP A 148 2.64 1.21 18.40
CA ASP A 148 2.32 -0.17 18.73
C ASP A 148 3.61 -0.87 19.18
N HIS A 149 3.64 -1.32 20.43
CA HIS A 149 4.77 -2.05 21.02
C HIS A 149 4.63 -3.56 20.84
N SER A 150 3.61 -4.04 20.14
CA SER A 150 3.45 -5.47 19.90
C SER A 150 4.50 -5.97 18.91
N THR A 151 5.39 -6.85 19.40
CA THR A 151 6.26 -7.64 18.53
C THR A 151 5.36 -8.63 17.79
N ALA A 152 5.16 -8.41 16.49
CA ALA A 152 4.49 -9.37 15.63
C ALA A 152 5.35 -10.63 15.47
N ASN A 153 5.36 -11.49 16.49
CA ASN A 153 5.87 -12.85 16.36
C ASN A 153 4.87 -13.61 15.49
N GLY A 154 5.29 -13.94 14.26
CA GLY A 154 4.47 -14.53 13.21
C GLY A 154 4.04 -15.97 13.48
N THR A 155 3.41 -16.25 14.62
CA THR A 155 2.73 -17.52 14.89
C THR A 155 1.24 -17.25 14.92
N THR A 156 0.55 -17.45 13.80
CA THR A 156 -0.91 -17.49 13.75
C THR A 156 -1.44 -18.65 14.60
N PRO A 157 -2.23 -18.42 15.67
CA PRO A 157 -3.07 -19.47 16.22
C PRO A 157 -4.25 -19.66 15.25
N SER A 158 -4.55 -20.91 14.89
CA SER A 158 -5.76 -21.28 14.16
C SER A 158 -7.00 -21.00 15.03
N GLY A 159 -7.55 -19.79 14.92
CA GLY A 159 -8.81 -19.37 15.53
C GLY A 159 -9.69 -18.63 14.53
N PRO A 160 -11.02 -18.62 14.71
CA PRO A 160 -11.96 -18.14 13.70
C PRO A 160 -11.69 -16.67 13.35
N ALA A 161 -11.55 -16.39 12.06
CA ALA A 161 -11.14 -15.11 11.53
C ALA A 161 -12.11 -13.99 11.95
N LYS A 162 -11.66 -13.08 12.83
CA LYS A 162 -12.23 -11.74 12.88
C LYS A 162 -11.85 -11.05 11.56
N ARG A 163 -12.85 -10.50 10.86
CA ARG A 163 -12.66 -9.84 9.56
C ARG A 163 -11.79 -8.60 9.74
N THR A 164 -10.50 -8.77 9.50
CA THR A 164 -9.53 -7.68 9.30
C THR A 164 -9.25 -7.59 7.81
N THR A 165 -9.56 -6.45 7.20
CA THR A 165 -9.21 -6.19 5.80
C THR A 165 -7.71 -5.91 5.73
N LYS A 166 -6.96 -6.85 5.16
CA LYS A 166 -5.57 -6.66 4.73
C LYS A 166 -5.60 -6.08 3.33
N VAL A 167 -4.96 -4.94 3.14
CA VAL A 167 -4.70 -4.32 1.83
C VAL A 167 -3.20 -4.39 1.58
#